data_AF-A0A6M1SXB4-F1
#
_entry.id   AF-A0A6M1SXB4-F1
#
_cell.length_a   1.000
_cell.length_b   1.000
_cell.length_c   1.000
_cell.angle_alpha   90.00
_cell.angle_beta   90.00
_cell.angle_gamma   90.00
#
_symmetry.space_group_name_H-M   'P 1'
#
loop_
_entity.id
_entity.type
_entity.pdbx_description
1 polymer ?
#
loop_
_entity_poly.entity_id
_entity_poly.type
_entity_poly.pdbx_seq_one_letter_code
_entity_poly.pdbx_strand_id
1 'polypeptide(L)'
;MEKKSEIHFSYPPNLHELDLATLVSMYRERGIPKKARPGEYFACALSKKLIKEGKWWFGQYYSQQSWDQLLSKSCEGYPLTEVEMNVMGMALSSGDEPPKRDFVEQQCGAVPKLAYMIVNDLKEFGFLSVDDQDRLMITPRGEKALQGIARRIYDKKFSPDMLRVNQSETSTPTIERAKKKDSEQASLF
;
A
#
# COMPACT_ATOMS: atom_id res chain seq x y z
N MET A 1 6.30 16.72 -1.18
CA MET A 1 7.55 16.23 -0.55
C MET A 1 8.06 15.03 -1.34
N GLU A 2 9.36 14.92 -1.58
CA GLU A 2 9.91 13.83 -2.43
C GLU A 2 10.15 12.54 -1.63
N LYS A 3 9.79 11.39 -2.22
CA LYS A 3 10.07 10.06 -1.69
C LYS A 3 11.55 9.74 -1.84
N LYS A 4 12.15 9.11 -0.83
CA LYS A 4 13.56 8.71 -0.86
C LYS A 4 13.77 7.23 -1.05
N SER A 5 12.74 6.41 -0.81
CA SER A 5 12.85 4.96 -0.86
C SER A 5 11.67 4.35 -1.60
N GLU A 6 11.99 3.56 -2.62
CA GLU A 6 11.05 2.66 -3.31
C GLU A 6 11.00 1.28 -2.63
N ILE A 7 11.81 1.04 -1.59
CA ILE A 7 11.92 -0.27 -0.93
C ILE A 7 10.97 -0.32 0.28
N HIS A 8 9.69 -0.52 -0.01
CA HIS A 8 8.62 -0.73 0.97
C HIS A 8 7.49 -1.56 0.35
N PHE A 9 6.53 -2.02 1.15
CA PHE A 9 5.34 -2.66 0.60
C PHE A 9 4.50 -1.62 -0.15
N SER A 10 4.07 -1.99 -1.35
CA SER A 10 3.18 -1.18 -2.19
C SER A 10 2.11 -2.07 -2.80
N TYR A 11 0.90 -1.56 -2.90
CA TYR A 11 -0.16 -2.21 -3.65
C TYR A 11 0.12 -2.11 -5.17
N PRO A 12 -0.22 -3.15 -5.97
CA PRO A 12 -0.15 -3.04 -7.42
C PRO A 12 -0.99 -1.87 -7.95
N PRO A 13 -0.53 -1.12 -8.96
CA PRO A 13 -1.25 0.05 -9.48
C PRO A 13 -2.57 -0.34 -10.18
N ASN A 14 -2.66 -1.57 -10.69
CA ASN A 14 -3.80 -2.07 -11.44
C ASN A 14 -4.79 -2.89 -10.60
N LEU A 15 -4.79 -2.76 -9.26
CA LEU A 15 -5.76 -3.46 -8.40
C LEU A 15 -7.23 -3.17 -8.75
N HIS A 16 -7.51 -2.06 -9.44
CA HIS A 16 -8.84 -1.70 -9.92
C HIS A 16 -9.38 -2.63 -11.03
N GLU A 17 -8.50 -3.38 -11.69
CA GLU A 17 -8.87 -4.36 -12.72
C GLU A 17 -9.38 -5.68 -12.13
N LEU A 18 -9.11 -5.94 -10.85
CA LEU A 18 -9.50 -7.17 -10.18
C LEU A 18 -10.99 -7.14 -9.79
N ASP A 19 -11.65 -8.29 -9.94
CA ASP A 19 -12.96 -8.47 -9.35
C ASP A 19 -12.87 -8.48 -7.81
N LEU A 20 -14.02 -8.25 -7.16
CA LEU A 20 -14.08 -8.13 -5.71
C LEU A 20 -13.63 -9.41 -4.98
N ALA A 21 -14.07 -10.58 -5.44
CA ALA A 21 -13.77 -11.82 -4.74
C ALA A 21 -12.26 -12.10 -4.79
N THR A 22 -11.64 -11.87 -5.94
CA THR A 22 -10.19 -11.97 -6.12
C THR A 22 -9.46 -10.98 -5.22
N LEU A 23 -9.85 -9.69 -5.21
CA LEU A 23 -9.20 -8.68 -4.37
C LEU A 23 -9.27 -9.01 -2.87
N VAL A 24 -10.43 -9.49 -2.40
CA VAL A 24 -10.64 -9.88 -1.00
C VAL A 24 -9.81 -11.12 -0.63
N SER A 25 -9.82 -12.15 -1.48
CA SER A 25 -9.01 -13.35 -1.28
C SER A 25 -7.52 -13.00 -1.22
N MET A 26 -7.06 -12.19 -2.18
CA MET A 26 -5.70 -11.67 -2.22
C MET A 26 -5.35 -10.89 -0.94
N TYR A 27 -6.19 -9.94 -0.52
CA TYR A 27 -5.91 -9.16 0.68
C TYR A 27 -5.84 -10.00 1.96
N ARG A 28 -6.68 -11.04 2.09
CA ARG A 28 -6.67 -11.97 3.25
C ARG A 28 -5.47 -12.90 3.27
N GLU A 29 -4.99 -13.32 2.11
CA GLU A 29 -3.86 -14.24 1.99
C GLU A 29 -2.49 -13.56 2.08
N ARG A 30 -2.45 -12.22 2.20
CA ARG A 30 -1.19 -11.48 2.28
C ARG A 30 -0.34 -11.95 3.46
N GLY A 31 0.95 -12.13 3.23
CA GLY A 31 1.91 -12.57 4.24
C GLY A 31 1.83 -14.06 4.62
N ILE A 32 0.87 -14.81 4.08
CA ILE A 32 0.81 -16.27 4.28
C ILE A 32 1.98 -16.93 3.55
N PRO A 33 2.76 -17.80 4.22
CA PRO A 33 3.80 -18.59 3.56
C PRO A 33 3.20 -19.55 2.54
N LYS A 34 3.73 -19.54 1.31
CA LYS A 34 3.40 -20.48 0.24
C LYS A 34 4.63 -21.29 -0.12
N LYS A 35 4.43 -22.58 -0.44
CA LYS A 35 5.46 -23.48 -0.95
C LYS A 35 5.25 -23.71 -2.44
N ALA A 36 6.34 -23.66 -3.21
CA ALA A 36 6.32 -23.97 -4.62
C ALA A 36 6.08 -25.47 -4.83
N ARG A 37 5.41 -25.83 -5.94
CA ARG A 37 5.19 -27.23 -6.27
C ARG A 37 6.52 -27.92 -6.59
N PRO A 38 6.58 -29.26 -6.52
CA PRO A 38 7.74 -30.00 -7.02
C PRO A 38 8.05 -29.59 -8.47
N GLY A 39 9.33 -29.36 -8.78
CA GLY A 39 9.77 -28.84 -10.09
C GLY A 39 9.68 -27.32 -10.28
N GLU A 40 8.95 -26.60 -9.42
CA GLU A 40 8.77 -25.14 -9.52
C GLU A 40 9.60 -24.38 -8.48
N TYR A 41 9.84 -23.09 -8.73
CA TYR A 41 10.44 -22.15 -7.80
C TYR A 41 9.72 -20.81 -7.90
N PHE A 42 9.63 -20.10 -6.78
CA PHE A 42 9.26 -18.69 -6.81
C PHE A 42 10.51 -17.84 -7.02
N ALA A 43 10.38 -16.74 -7.76
CA ALA A 43 11.39 -15.70 -7.78
C ALA A 43 11.08 -14.67 -6.68
N CYS A 44 12.02 -14.45 -5.76
CA CYS A 44 11.87 -13.44 -4.73
C CYS A 44 11.85 -12.04 -5.36
N ALA A 45 10.80 -11.26 -5.12
CA ALA A 45 10.63 -9.96 -5.76
C ALA A 45 11.72 -8.95 -5.37
N LEU A 46 12.25 -9.00 -4.14
CA LEU A 46 13.33 -8.12 -3.68
C LEU A 46 14.72 -8.65 -4.05
N SER A 47 15.07 -9.85 -3.57
CA SER A 47 16.43 -10.40 -3.75
C SER A 47 16.70 -10.99 -5.14
N LYS A 48 15.65 -11.20 -5.95
CA LYS A 48 15.68 -11.87 -7.26
C LYS A 48 16.20 -13.32 -7.24
N LYS A 49 16.38 -13.92 -6.06
CA LYS A 49 16.79 -15.32 -5.88
C LYS A 49 15.60 -16.27 -6.03
N LEU A 50 15.86 -17.48 -6.53
CA LEU A 50 14.89 -18.56 -6.53
C LEU A 50 14.71 -19.12 -5.12
N ILE A 51 13.46 -19.34 -4.71
CA ILE A 51 13.08 -19.85 -3.40
C ILE A 51 12.02 -20.94 -3.53
N LYS A 52 12.07 -21.94 -2.64
CA LYS A 52 11.04 -23.00 -2.54
C LYS A 52 9.85 -22.60 -1.67
N GLU A 53 10.04 -21.64 -0.77
CA GLU A 53 9.02 -21.13 0.13
C GLU A 53 9.16 -19.62 0.25
N GLY A 54 8.04 -18.92 0.24
CA GLY A 54 8.02 -17.46 0.36
C GLY A 54 6.67 -16.94 0.83
N LYS A 55 6.69 -15.79 1.50
CA LYS A 55 5.49 -15.03 1.84
C LYS A 55 4.93 -14.38 0.60
N TRP A 56 3.62 -14.46 0.45
CA TRP A 56 2.93 -13.96 -0.73
C TRP A 56 2.39 -12.54 -0.50
N TRP A 57 2.54 -11.67 -1.50
CA TRP A 57 2.04 -10.29 -1.50
C TRP A 57 1.52 -9.94 -2.89
N PHE A 58 0.20 -9.97 -3.08
CA PHE A 58 -0.47 -9.55 -4.32
C PHE A 58 0.20 -10.07 -5.62
N GLY A 59 0.46 -11.37 -5.68
CA GLY A 59 1.10 -12.04 -6.83
C GLY A 59 2.63 -12.07 -6.79
N GLN A 60 3.25 -11.34 -5.87
CA GLN A 60 4.70 -11.38 -5.63
C GLN A 60 5.05 -12.32 -4.48
N TYR A 61 6.27 -12.84 -4.50
CA TYR A 61 6.79 -13.72 -3.46
C TYR A 61 8.04 -13.13 -2.82
N TYR A 62 8.15 -13.26 -1.51
CA TYR A 62 9.26 -12.75 -0.72
C TYR A 62 9.83 -13.86 0.15
N SER A 63 11.16 -13.98 0.19
CA SER A 63 11.79 -14.77 1.25
C SER A 63 11.49 -14.14 2.61
N GLN A 64 11.53 -14.91 3.69
CA GLN A 64 11.32 -14.38 5.04
C GLN A 64 12.24 -13.19 5.34
N GLN A 65 13.52 -13.29 4.99
CA GLN A 65 14.49 -12.20 5.12
C GLN A 65 14.09 -10.94 4.32
N SER A 66 13.61 -11.10 3.09
CA SER A 66 13.19 -9.97 2.25
C SER A 66 11.91 -9.33 2.78
N TRP A 67 10.97 -10.14 3.28
CA TRP A 67 9.75 -9.67 3.91
C TRP A 67 10.07 -8.83 5.15
N ASP A 68 10.95 -9.33 6.01
CA ASP A 68 11.33 -8.64 7.25
C ASP A 68 12.09 -7.34 6.96
N GLN A 69 12.90 -7.32 5.88
CA GLN A 69 13.52 -6.09 5.41
C GLN A 69 12.49 -5.04 4.97
N LEU A 70 11.34 -5.45 4.43
CA LEU A 70 10.24 -4.58 3.97
C LEU A 70 9.26 -4.14 5.06
N LEU A 71 9.30 -4.75 6.25
CA LEU A 71 8.50 -4.31 7.40
C LEU A 71 9.04 -3.00 7.99
N SER A 72 8.19 -1.99 8.14
CA SER A 72 8.53 -0.75 8.82
C SER A 72 8.73 -0.96 10.32
N LYS A 73 9.48 -0.07 10.98
CA LYS A 73 9.64 -0.17 12.44
C LYS A 73 8.29 0.08 13.13
N SER A 74 8.07 -0.56 14.27
CA SER A 74 6.84 -0.41 15.07
C SER A 74 5.53 -0.80 14.37
N CYS A 75 5.59 -1.60 13.29
CA CYS A 75 4.40 -2.13 12.62
C CYS A 75 3.95 -3.51 13.14
N GLU A 76 4.73 -4.13 14.04
CA GLU A 76 4.42 -5.43 14.65
C GLU A 76 4.10 -6.54 13.63
N GLY A 77 4.83 -6.54 12.51
CA GLY A 77 4.66 -7.52 11.44
C GLY A 77 3.60 -7.15 10.40
N TYR A 78 2.85 -6.06 10.61
CA TYR A 78 1.88 -5.58 9.63
C TYR A 78 2.59 -4.91 8.44
N PRO A 79 2.36 -5.35 7.18
CA PRO A 79 2.99 -4.78 6.00
C PRO A 79 2.36 -3.44 5.62
N LEU A 80 2.83 -2.36 6.26
CA LEU A 80 2.35 -1.00 5.99
C LEU A 80 2.81 -0.49 4.62
N THR A 81 1.88 0.06 3.85
CA THR A 81 2.13 0.77 2.58
C THR A 81 1.89 2.27 2.76
N GLU A 82 2.04 3.04 1.67
CA GLU A 82 1.66 4.45 1.64
C GLU A 82 0.16 4.67 1.88
N VAL A 83 -0.72 3.73 1.53
CA VAL A 83 -2.16 3.86 1.77
C VAL A 83 -2.44 3.83 3.28
N GLU A 84 -1.88 2.88 4.02
CA GLU A 84 -2.02 2.83 5.47
C GLU A 84 -1.42 4.06 6.15
N MET A 85 -0.30 4.57 5.62
CA MET A 85 0.28 5.84 6.07
C MET A 85 -0.72 6.99 5.88
N ASN A 86 -1.40 7.07 4.72
CA ASN A 86 -2.41 8.10 4.47
C ASN A 86 -3.60 7.98 5.43
N VAL A 87 -4.12 6.77 5.65
CA VAL A 87 -5.24 6.54 6.58
C VAL A 87 -4.87 7.00 8.00
N MET A 88 -3.76 6.50 8.53
CA MET A 88 -3.31 6.86 9.89
C MET A 88 -2.97 8.35 10.00
N GLY A 89 -2.30 8.90 8.99
CA GLY A 89 -1.88 10.29 9.03
C GLY A 89 -3.05 11.27 8.87
N MET A 90 -4.12 10.93 8.14
CA MET A 90 -5.36 11.72 8.16
C MET A 90 -6.01 11.68 9.54
N ALA A 91 -6.13 10.51 10.16
CA ALA A 91 -6.65 10.38 11.53
C ALA A 91 -5.83 11.18 12.56
N LEU A 92 -4.52 11.31 12.37
CA LEU A 92 -3.65 12.14 13.23
C LEU A 92 -3.77 13.64 12.92
N SER A 93 -3.93 14.02 11.65
CA SER A 93 -3.79 15.43 11.21
C SER A 93 -5.07 16.26 11.36
N SER A 94 -6.22 15.65 11.63
CA SER A 94 -7.49 16.36 11.75
C SER A 94 -7.66 17.18 13.05
N GLY A 95 -6.63 17.27 13.90
CA GLY A 95 -6.61 18.13 15.08
C GLY A 95 -7.65 17.71 16.11
N ASP A 96 -8.47 18.68 16.55
CA ASP A 96 -9.49 18.47 17.59
C ASP A 96 -10.73 17.71 17.08
N GLU A 97 -10.93 17.63 15.76
CA GLU A 97 -12.10 16.97 15.17
C GLU A 97 -11.70 15.76 14.31
N PRO A 98 -11.76 14.53 14.84
CA PRO A 98 -11.39 13.33 14.08
C PRO A 98 -12.22 13.18 12.80
N PRO A 99 -11.62 12.72 11.69
CA PRO A 99 -12.31 12.66 10.41
C PRO A 99 -13.30 11.50 10.39
N LYS A 100 -14.41 11.67 9.67
CA LYS A 100 -15.33 10.57 9.40
C LYS A 100 -14.65 9.47 8.58
N ARG A 101 -14.98 8.24 8.89
CA ARG A 101 -14.47 7.05 8.20
C ARG A 101 -14.64 7.14 6.68
N ASP A 102 -15.84 7.46 6.21
CA ASP A 102 -16.15 7.58 4.77
C ASP A 102 -15.23 8.55 4.04
N PHE A 103 -14.89 9.68 4.68
CA PHE A 103 -13.98 10.66 4.10
C PHE A 103 -12.57 10.08 3.94
N VAL A 104 -12.07 9.40 4.98
CA VAL A 104 -10.75 8.77 4.96
C VAL A 104 -10.68 7.66 3.91
N GLU A 105 -11.72 6.83 3.78
CA GLU A 105 -11.79 5.76 2.78
C GLU A 105 -11.75 6.31 1.34
N GLN A 106 -12.36 7.48 1.10
CA GLN A 106 -12.34 8.13 -0.22
C GLN A 106 -10.99 8.78 -0.55
N GLN A 107 -10.27 9.28 0.45
CA GLN A 107 -9.06 10.09 0.25
C GLN A 107 -7.74 9.32 0.47
N CYS A 108 -7.76 8.09 0.98
CA CYS A 108 -6.54 7.33 1.30
C CYS A 108 -5.74 6.89 0.06
N GLY A 109 -6.35 6.94 -1.12
CA GLY A 109 -5.71 6.63 -2.38
C GLY A 109 -5.76 5.17 -2.81
N ALA A 110 -6.61 4.36 -2.18
CA ALA A 110 -6.97 3.02 -2.62
C ALA A 110 -8.35 2.98 -3.28
N VAL A 111 -8.63 1.89 -4.01
CA VAL A 111 -10.00 1.62 -4.50
C VAL A 111 -10.95 1.43 -3.31
N PRO A 112 -12.24 1.85 -3.38
CA PRO A 112 -13.12 1.91 -2.22
C PRO A 112 -13.20 0.62 -1.39
N LYS A 113 -13.25 -0.53 -2.07
CA LYS A 113 -13.34 -1.84 -1.41
C LYS A 113 -12.05 -2.22 -0.68
N LEU A 114 -10.89 -1.84 -1.21
CA LEU A 114 -9.60 -2.01 -0.54
C LEU A 114 -9.47 -1.04 0.63
N ALA A 115 -9.89 0.21 0.47
CA ALA A 115 -9.90 1.21 1.54
C ALA A 115 -10.69 0.72 2.77
N TYR A 116 -11.88 0.17 2.55
CA TYR A 116 -12.69 -0.44 3.61
C TYR A 116 -11.96 -1.56 4.37
N MET A 117 -11.32 -2.49 3.63
CA MET A 117 -10.54 -3.58 4.24
C MET A 117 -9.33 -3.07 5.02
N ILE A 118 -8.63 -2.05 4.48
CA ILE A 118 -7.48 -1.43 5.14
C ILE A 118 -7.90 -0.78 6.46
N VAL A 119 -8.96 0.03 6.46
CA VAL A 119 -9.44 0.70 7.69
C VAL A 119 -9.84 -0.33 8.74
N ASN A 120 -10.55 -1.40 8.35
CA ASN A 120 -10.92 -2.46 9.29
C ASN A 120 -9.71 -3.17 9.87
N ASP A 121 -8.73 -3.56 9.05
CA ASP A 121 -7.53 -4.22 9.55
C ASP A 121 -6.70 -3.29 10.45
N LEU A 122 -6.56 -2.01 10.10
CA LEU A 122 -5.85 -1.05 10.97
C LEU A 122 -6.54 -0.90 12.34
N LYS A 123 -7.87 -1.01 12.38
CA LYS A 123 -8.65 -1.07 13.63
C LYS A 123 -8.41 -2.39 14.39
N GLU A 124 -8.49 -3.54 13.70
CA GLU A 124 -8.27 -4.86 14.32
C GLU A 124 -6.86 -5.01 14.90
N PHE A 125 -5.86 -4.47 14.20
CA PHE A 125 -4.48 -4.39 14.69
C PHE A 125 -4.27 -3.29 15.74
N GLY A 126 -5.30 -2.52 16.10
CA GLY A 126 -5.26 -1.52 17.17
C GLY A 126 -4.43 -0.27 16.84
N PHE A 127 -4.21 0.02 15.55
CA PHE A 127 -3.60 1.28 15.10
C PHE A 127 -4.61 2.43 15.07
N LEU A 128 -5.89 2.10 14.86
CA LEU A 128 -7.00 3.04 14.86
C LEU A 128 -8.08 2.59 15.85
N SER A 129 -8.85 3.56 16.33
CA SER A 129 -10.14 3.35 16.97
C SER A 129 -11.22 4.13 16.23
N VAL A 130 -12.47 3.70 16.39
CA VAL A 130 -13.65 4.36 15.82
C VAL A 130 -14.54 4.77 16.99
N ASP A 131 -15.01 6.01 17.00
CA ASP A 131 -15.97 6.49 18.00
C ASP A 131 -17.43 6.18 17.61
N ASP A 132 -18.37 6.59 18.46
CA ASP A 132 -19.80 6.37 18.25
C ASP A 132 -20.38 7.15 17.05
N GLN A 133 -19.62 8.11 16.50
CA GLN A 133 -19.98 8.93 15.34
C GLN A 133 -19.30 8.48 14.05
N ASP A 134 -18.69 7.30 14.05
CA ASP A 134 -17.92 6.73 12.94
C ASP A 134 -16.73 7.60 12.51
N ARG A 135 -16.08 8.24 13.49
CA ARG A 135 -14.85 9.01 13.28
C ARG A 135 -13.63 8.20 13.66
N LEU A 136 -12.56 8.35 12.89
CA LEU A 136 -11.32 7.60 13.05
C LEU A 136 -10.33 8.34 13.93
N MET A 137 -9.94 7.74 15.04
CA MET A 137 -8.89 8.24 15.92
C MET A 137 -7.65 7.37 15.82
N ILE A 138 -6.48 7.98 15.74
CA ILE A 138 -5.22 7.25 15.80
C ILE A 138 -4.91 6.85 17.25
N THR A 139 -4.43 5.63 17.45
CA THR A 139 -3.97 5.19 18.78
C THR A 139 -2.49 5.55 18.98
N PRO A 140 -1.96 5.57 20.21
CA PRO A 140 -0.52 5.73 20.44
C PRO A 140 0.35 4.68 19.72
N ARG A 141 -0.23 3.49 19.49
CA ARG A 141 0.41 2.42 18.71
C ARG A 141 0.41 2.76 17.22
N GLY A 142 -0.72 3.21 16.69
CA GLY A 142 -0.82 3.70 15.31
C GLY A 142 0.11 4.86 15.03
N GLU A 143 0.28 5.79 15.96
CA GLU A 143 1.19 6.91 15.81
C GLU A 143 2.64 6.45 15.68
N LYS A 144 3.09 5.51 16.53
CA LYS A 144 4.43 4.91 16.41
C LYS A 144 4.63 4.20 15.07
N ALA A 145 3.61 3.49 14.60
CA ALA A 145 3.63 2.78 13.32
C ALA A 145 3.68 3.78 12.13
N LEU A 146 2.91 4.86 12.19
CA LEU A 146 2.91 5.97 11.24
C LEU A 146 4.29 6.61 11.13
N GLN A 147 4.95 6.89 12.25
CA GLN A 147 6.32 7.41 12.25
C GLN A 147 7.30 6.41 11.62
N GLY A 148 7.09 5.12 11.82
CA GLY A 148 7.90 4.05 11.23
C GLY A 148 7.82 3.98 9.71
N ILE A 149 6.60 4.04 9.16
CA ILE A 149 6.39 4.02 7.70
C ILE A 149 6.80 5.34 7.04
N ALA A 150 6.55 6.49 7.68
CA ALA A 150 7.00 7.79 7.17
C ALA A 150 8.53 7.85 7.05
N ARG A 151 9.27 7.41 8.07
CA ARG A 151 10.74 7.32 8.00
C ARG A 151 11.21 6.36 6.91
N ARG A 152 10.46 5.31 6.64
CA ARG A 152 10.81 4.34 5.60
C ARG A 152 10.66 4.92 4.19
N ILE A 153 9.57 5.61 3.91
CA ILE A 153 9.28 6.16 2.57
C ILE A 153 10.07 7.46 2.33
N TYR A 154 10.14 8.31 3.35
CA TYR A 154 10.60 9.69 3.23
C TYR A 154 11.88 10.02 4.00
N ASP A 155 12.41 9.09 4.81
CA ASP A 155 13.58 9.32 5.66
C ASP A 155 13.37 10.50 6.66
N LYS A 156 12.11 10.77 7.02
CA LYS A 156 11.71 11.82 7.97
C LYS A 156 10.58 11.34 8.89
N LYS A 157 10.40 12.02 10.02
CA LYS A 157 9.19 11.87 10.85
C LYS A 157 7.98 12.31 10.04
N PHE A 158 6.82 11.72 10.31
CA PHE A 158 5.58 12.08 9.63
C PHE A 158 5.29 13.58 9.77
N SER A 159 4.86 14.19 8.66
CA SER A 159 4.28 15.52 8.60
C SER A 159 3.03 15.48 7.72
N PRO A 160 2.01 16.32 7.98
CA PRO A 160 0.78 16.34 7.17
C PRO A 160 1.04 16.55 5.67
N ASP A 161 2.10 17.26 5.28
CA ASP A 161 2.49 17.48 3.88
C ASP A 161 2.88 16.18 3.13
N MET A 162 3.09 15.07 3.84
CA MET A 162 3.32 13.75 3.26
C MET A 162 2.04 13.07 2.83
N LEU A 163 0.87 13.55 3.27
CA LEU A 163 -0.41 12.95 2.92
C LEU A 163 -0.79 13.24 1.48
N ARG A 164 -1.30 12.22 0.78
CA ARG A 164 -1.80 12.38 -0.59
C ARG A 164 -2.81 13.52 -0.73
N VAL A 165 -3.74 13.67 0.23
CA VAL A 165 -4.75 14.75 0.21
C VAL A 165 -4.14 16.16 0.24
N ASN A 166 -2.93 16.30 0.78
CA ASN A 166 -2.20 17.56 0.86
C ASN A 166 -1.17 17.72 -0.26
N GLN A 167 -0.91 16.66 -1.01
CA GLN A 167 -0.10 16.70 -2.23
C GLN A 167 -1.01 17.12 -3.39
N SER A 168 -1.10 18.44 -3.61
CA SER A 168 -1.80 19.02 -4.76
C SER A 168 -1.36 18.33 -6.05
N GLU A 169 -2.33 17.92 -6.87
CA GLU A 169 -2.24 17.25 -8.17
C GLU A 169 -0.91 17.44 -8.94
N THR A 170 0.13 16.69 -8.62
CA THR A 170 1.34 16.60 -9.46
C THR A 170 1.46 15.20 -10.04
N SER A 171 0.41 14.78 -10.75
CA SER A 171 0.50 13.75 -11.79
C SER A 171 -0.86 13.61 -12.48
N THR A 172 -1.32 14.67 -13.15
CA THR A 172 -1.90 14.40 -14.47
C THR A 172 -0.73 13.90 -15.31
N PRO A 173 -0.71 12.62 -15.75
CA PRO A 173 0.20 12.26 -16.81
C PRO A 173 -0.23 13.13 -17.97
N THR A 174 0.61 14.06 -18.39
CA THR A 174 0.46 14.63 -19.72
C THR A 174 0.68 13.45 -20.63
N ILE A 175 -0.41 12.84 -21.10
CA ILE A 175 -0.36 11.88 -22.19
C ILE A 175 0.16 12.70 -23.36
N GLU A 176 1.48 12.68 -23.57
CA GLU A 176 2.04 13.00 -24.87
C GLU A 176 1.40 12.00 -25.82
N ARG A 177 0.34 12.43 -26.49
CA ARG A 177 -0.23 11.73 -27.63
C ARG A 177 0.95 11.49 -28.57
N ALA A 178 1.41 10.25 -28.63
CA ALA A 178 2.30 9.81 -29.68
C ALA A 178 1.68 10.27 -30.99
N LYS A 179 2.33 11.22 -31.66
CA LYS A 179 1.94 11.62 -33.02
C LYS A 179 1.97 10.34 -33.84
N LYS A 180 0.80 9.89 -34.31
CA LYS A 180 0.72 8.89 -35.38
C LYS A 180 1.56 9.41 -36.52
N LYS A 181 2.75 8.83 -36.70
CA LYS A 181 3.37 8.78 -38.03
C LYS A 181 2.67 7.65 -38.74
N ASP A 182 1.71 8.02 -39.59
CA ASP A 182 1.37 7.19 -40.73
C ASP A 182 2.66 6.96 -41.52
N SER A 183 3.15 5.74 -41.50
CA SER A 183 4.07 5.26 -42.54
C SER A 183 3.79 3.79 -42.77
N GLU A 184 2.94 3.56 -43.76
CA GLU A 184 3.01 2.49 -44.74
C GLU A 184 3.19 1.06 -44.22
N GLN A 185 2.03 0.42 -44.17
CA GLN A 185 1.81 -1.01 -44.36
C GLN A 185 2.65 -1.55 -45.53
N ALA A 186 3.79 -2.16 -45.24
CA ALA A 186 4.48 -3.05 -46.16
C ALA A 186 4.09 -4.49 -45.84
N SER A 187 3.30 -5.06 -46.74
CA SER A 187 3.00 -6.48 -46.89
C SER A 187 4.26 -7.33 -46.79
N LEU A 188 4.22 -8.37 -45.96
CA LEU A 188 5.09 -9.53 -46.13
C LEU A 188 4.23 -10.79 -46.09
N PHE A 189 4.12 -11.36 -47.28
CA PHE A 189 3.93 -12.79 -47.52
C PHE A 189 4.90 -13.63 -46.67
#